data_AF-A0A7C3XPK3-F1
#
_entry.id   AF-A0A7C3XPK3-F1
#
_cell.length_a   1.000
_cell.length_b   1.000
_cell.length_c   1.000
_cell.angle_alpha   90.00
_cell.angle_beta   90.00
_cell.angle_gamma   90.00
#
_symmetry.space_group_name_H-M   'P 1'
#
loop_
_entity.id
_entity.type
_entity.pdbx_description
1 polymer ?
#
loop_
_entity_poly.entity_id
_entity_poly.type
_entity_poly.pdbx_seq_one_letter_code
_entity_poly.pdbx_strand_id
1 'polypeptide(L)'
;MMRCVCLSARVWALAAAMACMAAGTPAGETPVGGANSPPPSPPPALVLQTGELVCGDFAVKVPVGQYTAPPGGAPAYSVAGPIAAFRGSDGLWRGHGYLETFPRLLRFSGTLEKTAARLEYHFENGRSYRVSLAAGRGAVLMEEESDLGPRNVYVFDCYYGHWLPSAGFAVDAAAQKHAFLYLPCYYDKPEVTINPAATGAGAPAGVAVLSAAFHKRDVAGFFARDMADWKGGDTMGIQLWQRRQLPGDPSSRHFLGPETKSDSTPNPRTANLLGRSLYEGHVTIELNLGIGTRKVAFIVADRGAARDSIPAAFMKIAQENR
;
A
#
# COMPACT_ATOMS: atom_id res chain seq x y z
N MET A 1 -40.23 48.24 -16.35
CA MET A 1 -40.74 47.13 -15.53
C MET A 1 -40.24 45.84 -16.16
N MET A 2 -39.08 45.28 -15.83
CA MET A 2 -38.58 44.70 -14.58
C MET A 2 -39.34 43.43 -14.16
N ARG A 3 -38.65 42.27 -14.32
CA ARG A 3 -38.69 40.96 -13.62
C ARG A 3 -38.45 39.85 -14.67
N CYS A 4 -37.25 39.37 -14.93
CA CYS A 4 -36.32 38.59 -14.09
C CYS A 4 -36.96 37.30 -13.55
N VAL A 5 -36.68 36.17 -14.20
CA VAL A 5 -36.97 34.81 -13.72
C VAL A 5 -35.61 34.16 -13.41
N CYS A 6 -35.43 33.81 -12.15
CA CYS A 6 -34.26 33.15 -11.60
C CYS A 6 -34.70 31.93 -10.81
N LEU A 7 -33.93 30.83 -10.96
CA LEU A 7 -33.67 29.77 -9.98
C LEU A 7 -34.88 28.90 -9.53
N SER A 8 -34.75 27.65 -9.11
CA SER A 8 -33.57 26.87 -8.69
C SER A 8 -33.94 25.39 -8.52
N ALA A 9 -33.00 24.55 -8.94
CA ALA A 9 -32.35 23.47 -8.19
C ALA A 9 -33.15 22.60 -7.19
N ARG A 10 -33.07 21.29 -7.46
CA ARG A 10 -33.61 20.17 -6.68
C ARG A 10 -32.99 20.08 -5.29
N VAL A 11 -33.91 19.93 -4.34
CA VAL A 11 -33.71 19.52 -2.95
C VAL A 11 -33.19 18.08 -2.89
N TRP A 12 -32.04 17.87 -2.26
CA TRP A 12 -31.73 16.62 -1.56
C TRP A 12 -31.59 16.98 -0.08
N ALA A 13 -32.57 16.55 0.70
CA ALA A 13 -32.51 16.54 2.15
C ALA A 13 -32.13 15.12 2.59
N LEU A 14 -31.18 14.99 3.52
CA LEU A 14 -31.41 14.18 4.72
C LEU A 14 -30.39 14.52 5.83
N ALA A 15 -30.97 15.03 6.92
CA ALA A 15 -30.64 14.85 8.34
C ALA A 15 -29.22 15.21 8.85
N ALA A 16 -29.15 16.43 9.39
CA ALA A 16 -28.35 16.74 10.57
C ALA A 16 -29.16 16.43 11.84
N ALA A 17 -28.55 15.72 12.80
CA ALA A 17 -28.91 15.78 14.20
C ALA A 17 -27.73 15.30 15.05
N MET A 18 -27.00 16.24 15.66
CA MET A 18 -26.65 16.19 17.09
C MET A 18 -25.86 17.45 17.48
N ALA A 19 -26.48 18.25 18.33
CA ALA A 19 -25.87 19.42 18.95
C ALA A 19 -25.10 19.03 20.22
N CYS A 20 -23.90 19.61 20.32
CA CYS A 20 -23.16 20.09 21.48
C CYS A 20 -23.34 19.41 22.86
N MET A 21 -22.26 18.79 23.32
CA MET A 21 -21.80 18.90 24.71
C MET A 21 -20.32 19.32 24.66
N ALA A 22 -20.05 20.59 25.00
CA ALA A 22 -18.72 21.05 25.33
C ALA A 22 -18.46 20.69 26.81
N ALA A 23 -17.49 19.81 27.05
CA ALA A 23 -16.91 19.60 28.36
C ALA A 23 -15.40 19.35 28.18
N GLY A 24 -14.60 19.94 29.07
CA GLY A 24 -13.20 20.29 28.87
C GLY A 24 -12.27 19.18 28.40
N THR A 25 -11.23 19.60 27.68
CA THR A 25 -10.04 18.81 27.34
C THR A 25 -9.41 18.21 28.60
N PRO A 26 -9.46 16.88 28.80
CA PRO A 26 -8.47 16.22 29.64
C PRO A 26 -7.16 16.16 28.83
N ALA A 27 -6.06 16.42 29.51
CA ALA A 27 -4.73 16.26 28.94
C ALA A 27 -4.51 14.81 28.47
N GLY A 28 -4.08 14.66 27.22
CA GLY A 28 -3.23 13.55 26.78
C GLY A 28 -3.80 12.14 26.84
N GLU A 29 -4.82 11.85 26.02
CA GLU A 29 -5.06 10.47 25.57
C GLU A 29 -4.97 10.42 24.04
N THR A 30 -3.81 9.96 23.56
CA THR A 30 -3.62 9.53 22.18
C THR A 30 -4.56 8.36 21.88
N PRO A 31 -5.25 8.33 20.72
CA PRO A 31 -6.10 7.21 20.35
C PRO A 31 -5.30 5.92 20.30
N VAL A 32 -5.90 4.86 20.85
CA VAL A 32 -5.30 3.55 21.09
C VAL A 32 -5.12 2.78 19.77
N GLY A 33 -4.09 3.14 19.01
CA GLY A 33 -3.20 2.16 18.39
C GLY A 33 -2.17 1.81 19.46
N GLY A 34 -2.43 0.73 20.20
CA GLY A 34 -2.03 0.61 21.61
C GLY A 34 -0.59 0.99 21.96
N ALA A 35 -0.43 1.95 22.89
CA ALA A 35 0.84 2.28 23.55
C ALA A 35 1.50 1.09 24.29
N ASN A 36 0.76 -0.02 24.43
CA ASN A 36 1.23 -1.28 25.03
C ASN A 36 1.57 -2.37 24.00
N SER A 37 1.42 -2.10 22.70
CA SER A 37 1.96 -3.01 21.68
C SER A 37 3.49 -2.97 21.78
N PRO A 38 4.17 -4.12 21.85
CA PRO A 38 5.62 -4.11 21.80
C PRO A 38 6.05 -3.43 20.50
N PRO A 39 7.21 -2.72 20.47
CA PRO A 39 7.74 -2.15 19.25
C PRO A 39 7.81 -3.20 18.14
N PRO A 40 7.72 -2.86 16.85
CA PRO A 40 7.83 -3.86 15.79
C PRO A 40 9.13 -4.68 15.87
N SER A 41 9.08 -5.94 15.43
CA SER A 41 10.31 -6.68 15.12
C SER A 41 10.91 -6.10 13.85
N PRO A 42 12.24 -6.23 13.64
CA PRO A 42 12.79 -6.02 12.31
C PRO A 42 12.04 -6.90 11.31
N PRO A 43 11.72 -6.39 10.11
CA PRO A 43 11.13 -7.22 9.08
C PRO A 43 12.08 -8.37 8.73
N PRO A 44 11.57 -9.49 8.19
CA PRO A 44 12.43 -10.55 7.66
C PRO A 44 13.52 -9.96 6.75
N ALA A 45 14.75 -10.45 6.90
CA ALA A 45 15.83 -10.00 6.05
C ALA A 45 15.50 -10.32 4.59
N LEU A 46 15.53 -9.28 3.75
CA LEU A 46 15.39 -9.43 2.31
C LEU A 46 16.64 -10.14 1.79
N VAL A 47 16.44 -11.16 0.96
CA VAL A 47 17.54 -11.97 0.42
C VAL A 47 18.33 -11.22 -0.66
N LEU A 48 17.76 -10.15 -1.22
CA LEU A 48 18.29 -9.44 -2.36
C LEU A 48 19.03 -8.16 -1.93
N GLN A 49 20.13 -7.86 -2.63
CA GLN A 49 20.77 -6.55 -2.55
C GLN A 49 19.78 -5.46 -2.98
N THR A 50 19.92 -4.26 -2.43
CA THR A 50 19.08 -3.12 -2.80
C THR A 50 19.94 -1.94 -3.25
N GLY A 51 19.46 -1.24 -4.28
CA GLY A 51 19.95 0.06 -4.71
C GLY A 51 18.95 1.16 -4.38
N GLU A 52 19.37 2.41 -4.52
CA GLU A 52 18.53 3.58 -4.25
C GLU A 52 18.13 4.28 -5.54
N LEU A 53 16.81 4.37 -5.79
CA LEU A 53 16.24 5.17 -6.88
C LEU A 53 15.75 6.50 -6.31
N VAL A 54 16.43 7.59 -6.69
CA VAL A 54 16.13 8.95 -6.22
C VAL A 54 15.02 9.58 -7.08
N CYS A 55 13.98 10.11 -6.44
CA CYS A 55 12.73 10.56 -7.05
C CYS A 55 12.39 12.00 -6.66
N GLY A 56 13.35 12.91 -6.82
CA GLY A 56 13.23 14.29 -6.34
C GLY A 56 13.48 14.35 -4.83
N ASP A 57 12.46 14.67 -4.05
CA ASP A 57 12.57 14.92 -2.61
C ASP A 57 12.51 13.64 -1.75
N PHE A 58 12.34 12.48 -2.38
CA PHE A 58 12.37 11.18 -1.72
C PHE A 58 13.18 10.17 -2.52
N ALA A 59 13.49 9.04 -1.91
CA ALA A 59 14.12 7.92 -2.59
C ALA A 59 13.45 6.59 -2.22
N VAL A 60 13.62 5.57 -3.05
CA VAL A 60 13.14 4.21 -2.77
C VAL A 60 14.27 3.19 -2.84
N LYS A 61 14.19 2.17 -1.98
CA LYS A 61 15.01 0.97 -2.09
C LYS A 61 14.41 0.05 -3.13
N VAL A 62 15.19 -0.30 -4.13
CA VAL A 62 14.81 -1.20 -5.23
C VAL A 62 15.72 -2.42 -5.19
N PRO A 63 15.21 -3.66 -5.35
CA PRO A 63 16.05 -4.84 -5.47
C PRO A 63 16.98 -4.76 -6.68
N VAL A 64 18.25 -5.14 -6.55
CA VAL A 64 19.25 -5.10 -7.62
C VAL A 64 20.14 -6.35 -7.62
N GLY A 65 20.85 -6.56 -8.72
CA GLY A 65 21.77 -7.67 -8.88
C GLY A 65 21.07 -8.92 -9.43
N GLN A 66 21.60 -10.09 -9.10
CA GLN A 66 21.07 -11.36 -9.55
C GLN A 66 20.94 -12.33 -8.39
N TYR A 67 19.93 -13.19 -8.47
CA TYR A 67 19.72 -14.28 -7.52
C TYR A 67 19.31 -15.54 -8.28
N THR A 68 19.81 -16.68 -7.82
CA THR A 68 19.36 -18.00 -8.25
C THR A 68 19.19 -18.86 -7.01
N ALA A 69 18.01 -19.45 -6.87
CA ALA A 69 17.68 -20.30 -5.74
C ALA A 69 18.48 -21.61 -5.78
N PRO A 70 18.99 -22.10 -4.64
CA PRO A 70 19.67 -23.38 -4.59
C PRO A 70 18.68 -24.52 -4.87
N PRO A 71 19.12 -25.60 -5.56
CA PRO A 71 18.30 -26.79 -5.78
C PRO A 71 17.77 -27.34 -4.44
N GLY A 72 16.47 -27.64 -4.38
CA GLY A 72 15.84 -28.23 -3.18
C GLY A 72 15.75 -27.31 -1.95
N GLY A 73 16.16 -26.03 -2.05
CA GLY A 73 16.02 -25.09 -0.94
C GLY A 73 14.55 -24.86 -0.54
N ALA A 74 14.32 -24.42 0.70
CA ALA A 74 12.99 -24.01 1.13
C ALA A 74 12.49 -22.80 0.31
N PRO A 75 11.15 -22.62 0.17
CA PRO A 75 10.58 -21.37 -0.32
C PRO A 75 11.09 -20.20 0.53
N ALA A 76 11.65 -19.18 -0.12
CA ALA A 76 12.06 -17.97 0.56
C ALA A 76 10.84 -17.04 0.64
N TYR A 77 10.31 -16.85 1.84
CA TYR A 77 9.13 -16.00 2.09
C TYR A 77 9.46 -14.49 2.16
N SER A 78 10.72 -14.11 1.94
CA SER A 78 11.20 -12.71 1.97
C SER A 78 11.74 -12.26 0.61
N VAL A 79 10.95 -12.48 -0.44
CA VAL A 79 11.23 -11.91 -1.77
C VAL A 79 10.89 -10.43 -1.73
N ALA A 80 11.90 -9.57 -1.93
CA ALA A 80 11.68 -8.13 -1.95
C ALA A 80 10.75 -7.74 -3.09
N GLY A 81 9.74 -6.92 -2.79
CA GLY A 81 8.87 -6.31 -3.79
C GLY A 81 9.61 -5.21 -4.57
N PRO A 82 8.99 -4.66 -5.63
CA PRO A 82 9.65 -3.68 -6.50
C PRO A 82 10.14 -2.44 -5.76
N ILE A 83 9.38 -1.99 -4.76
CA ILE A 83 9.78 -0.94 -3.82
C ILE A 83 9.85 -1.58 -2.44
N ALA A 84 11.07 -1.78 -1.92
CA ALA A 84 11.30 -2.44 -0.65
C ALA A 84 11.11 -1.50 0.56
N ALA A 85 11.38 -0.21 0.38
CA ALA A 85 11.16 0.85 1.37
C ALA A 85 11.28 2.22 0.69
N PHE A 86 10.83 3.29 1.34
CA PHE A 86 11.06 4.66 0.89
C PHE A 86 11.72 5.50 1.97
N ARG A 87 12.39 6.58 1.56
CA ARG A 87 13.03 7.57 2.42
C ARG A 87 12.52 8.94 2.03
N GLY A 88 11.77 9.57 2.93
CA GLY A 88 11.30 10.95 2.76
C GLY A 88 12.39 11.98 3.03
N SER A 89 12.00 13.25 3.08
CA SER A 89 12.91 14.39 3.24
C SER A 89 13.66 14.41 4.57
N ASP A 90 13.16 13.70 5.59
CA ASP A 90 13.80 13.59 6.91
C ASP A 90 14.90 12.51 6.96
N GLY A 91 15.15 11.81 5.84
CA GLY A 91 16.22 10.83 5.73
C GLY A 91 15.93 9.47 6.38
N LEU A 92 14.74 9.23 6.93
CA LEU A 92 14.40 7.95 7.55
C LEU A 92 13.76 6.96 6.55
N TRP A 93 14.23 5.71 6.55
CA TRP A 93 13.65 4.63 5.76
C TRP A 93 12.36 4.10 6.40
N ARG A 94 11.33 3.93 5.60
CA ARG A 94 9.97 3.55 6.00
C ARG A 94 9.38 2.49 5.10
N GLY A 95 8.46 1.73 5.69
CA GLY A 95 7.73 0.67 5.03
C GLY A 95 8.59 -0.55 4.73
N HIS A 96 7.93 -1.62 4.30
CA HIS A 96 8.54 -2.87 3.93
C HIS A 96 7.78 -3.52 2.78
N GLY A 97 8.40 -3.54 1.60
CA GLY A 97 7.81 -4.12 0.40
C GLY A 97 8.32 -5.53 0.11
N TYR A 98 7.40 -6.48 -0.06
CA TYR A 98 7.71 -7.89 -0.32
C TYR A 98 6.62 -8.54 -1.20
N LEU A 99 6.98 -9.65 -1.85
CA LEU A 99 6.03 -10.46 -2.62
C LEU A 99 5.54 -11.63 -1.75
N GLU A 100 4.23 -11.76 -1.59
CA GLU A 100 3.61 -13.00 -1.10
C GLU A 100 3.14 -13.81 -2.30
N THR A 101 3.85 -14.90 -2.58
CA THR A 101 3.57 -15.76 -3.74
C THR A 101 3.47 -17.21 -3.35
N PHE A 102 2.54 -17.94 -3.98
CA PHE A 102 2.46 -19.40 -3.88
C PHE A 102 3.64 -20.11 -4.56
N PRO A 103 3.97 -19.81 -5.84
CA PRO A 103 5.12 -20.43 -6.46
C PRO A 103 6.40 -19.83 -5.86
N ARG A 104 7.43 -20.67 -5.67
CA ARG A 104 8.72 -20.24 -5.14
C ARG A 104 9.50 -19.43 -6.18
N LEU A 105 10.20 -18.37 -5.73
CA LEU A 105 11.16 -17.65 -6.56
C LEU A 105 12.37 -18.54 -6.88
N LEU A 106 12.65 -18.72 -8.16
CA LEU A 106 13.80 -19.50 -8.66
C LEU A 106 14.94 -18.60 -9.12
N ARG A 107 14.62 -17.49 -9.79
CA ARG A 107 15.62 -16.53 -10.27
C ARG A 107 15.09 -15.12 -10.15
N PHE A 108 16.00 -14.19 -9.90
CA PHE A 108 15.72 -12.77 -9.96
C PHE A 108 16.86 -12.05 -10.68
N SER A 109 16.51 -11.03 -11.44
CA SER A 109 17.48 -10.05 -11.95
C SER A 109 16.92 -8.63 -11.78
N GLY A 110 17.77 -7.73 -11.32
CA GLY A 110 17.43 -6.33 -11.10
C GLY A 110 18.57 -5.43 -11.58
N THR A 111 18.23 -4.48 -12.42
CA THR A 111 19.15 -3.42 -12.87
C THR A 111 18.63 -2.08 -12.41
N LEU A 112 19.54 -1.23 -11.96
CA LEU A 112 19.24 0.13 -11.54
C LEU A 112 20.16 1.08 -12.32
N GLU A 113 19.52 1.97 -13.05
CA GLU A 113 20.13 3.12 -13.70
C GLU A 113 19.84 4.38 -12.87
N LYS A 114 20.33 5.55 -13.32
CA LYS A 114 20.22 6.80 -12.57
C LYS A 114 18.77 7.17 -12.20
N THR A 115 17.82 6.92 -13.10
CA THR A 115 16.42 7.35 -12.96
C THR A 115 15.41 6.24 -13.27
N ALA A 116 15.89 5.01 -13.44
CA ALA A 116 15.04 3.88 -13.81
C ALA A 116 15.58 2.58 -13.24
N ALA A 117 14.72 1.60 -13.04
CA ALA A 117 15.10 0.25 -12.71
C ALA A 117 14.26 -0.76 -13.48
N ARG A 118 14.82 -1.94 -13.75
CA ARG A 118 14.11 -3.06 -14.35
C ARG A 118 14.32 -4.30 -13.52
N LEU A 119 13.22 -4.94 -13.15
CA LEU A 119 13.16 -6.10 -12.27
C LEU A 119 12.46 -7.24 -12.98
N GLU A 120 13.03 -8.43 -12.89
CA GLU A 120 12.42 -9.65 -13.39
C GLU A 120 12.53 -10.75 -12.34
N TYR A 121 11.38 -11.32 -12.00
CA TYR A 121 11.22 -12.40 -11.06
C TYR A 121 10.71 -13.64 -11.80
N HIS A 122 11.43 -14.75 -11.71
CA HIS A 122 11.02 -16.03 -12.27
C HIS A 122 10.74 -17.02 -11.16
N PHE A 123 9.56 -17.62 -11.24
CA PHE A 123 9.06 -18.55 -10.24
C PHE A 123 8.92 -19.96 -10.82
N GLU A 124 8.56 -20.91 -9.97
CA GLU A 124 8.20 -22.26 -10.37
C GLU A 124 7.10 -22.29 -11.44
N ASN A 125 7.01 -23.41 -12.16
CA ASN A 125 6.03 -23.63 -13.24
C ASN A 125 6.11 -22.60 -14.37
N GLY A 126 7.27 -21.96 -14.57
CA GLY A 126 7.51 -20.99 -15.63
C GLY A 126 6.80 -19.64 -15.42
N ARG A 127 6.24 -19.37 -14.23
CA ARG A 127 5.56 -18.10 -13.95
C ARG A 127 6.56 -16.97 -13.78
N SER A 128 6.14 -15.74 -14.08
CA SER A 128 7.00 -14.57 -13.96
C SER A 128 6.26 -13.31 -13.53
N TYR A 129 7.03 -12.36 -13.02
CA TYR A 129 6.60 -11.00 -12.73
C TYR A 129 7.72 -10.04 -13.17
N ARG A 130 7.40 -9.07 -14.00
CA ARG A 130 8.33 -8.07 -14.53
C ARG A 130 7.84 -6.69 -14.16
N VAL A 131 8.77 -5.83 -13.74
CA VAL A 131 8.47 -4.46 -13.36
C VAL A 131 9.52 -3.52 -13.90
N SER A 132 9.08 -2.48 -14.60
CA SER A 132 9.90 -1.31 -14.91
C SER A 132 9.52 -0.18 -13.96
N LEU A 133 10.52 0.43 -13.34
CA LEU A 133 10.39 1.58 -12.46
C LEU A 133 11.03 2.79 -13.13
N ALA A 134 10.39 3.95 -13.07
CA ALA A 134 10.96 5.22 -13.51
C ALA A 134 10.68 6.32 -12.48
N ALA A 135 11.71 7.10 -12.16
CA ALA A 135 11.54 8.29 -11.33
C ALA A 135 10.73 9.34 -12.11
N GLY A 136 9.55 9.67 -11.60
CA GLY A 136 8.66 10.72 -12.10
C GLY A 136 8.72 11.98 -11.24
N ARG A 137 7.84 12.95 -11.53
CA ARG A 137 7.72 14.16 -10.72
C ARG A 137 7.01 13.85 -9.41
N GLY A 138 7.77 13.61 -8.33
CA GLY A 138 7.22 13.27 -7.02
C GLY A 138 6.63 11.85 -6.93
N ALA A 139 6.96 10.98 -7.88
CA ALA A 139 6.45 9.60 -7.93
C ALA A 139 7.51 8.62 -8.45
N VAL A 140 7.32 7.34 -8.15
CA VAL A 140 7.93 6.23 -8.89
C VAL A 140 6.85 5.65 -9.78
N LEU A 141 7.01 5.78 -11.09
CA LEU A 141 6.14 5.19 -12.08
C LEU A 141 6.49 3.72 -12.23
N MET A 142 5.49 2.85 -12.14
CA MET A 142 5.67 1.41 -12.22
C MET A 142 4.84 0.87 -13.37
N GLU A 143 5.48 0.13 -14.26
CA GLU A 143 4.84 -0.64 -15.32
C GLU A 143 5.09 -2.11 -15.05
N GLU A 144 4.01 -2.87 -14.90
CA GLU A 144 4.04 -4.25 -14.42
C GLU A 144 3.46 -5.19 -15.47
N GLU A 145 4.08 -6.36 -15.59
CA GLU A 145 3.57 -7.52 -16.32
C GLU A 145 3.65 -8.75 -15.42
N SER A 146 2.56 -9.49 -15.23
CA SER A 146 2.52 -10.66 -14.37
C SER A 146 1.78 -11.82 -15.01
N ASP A 147 2.21 -13.04 -14.67
CA ASP A 147 1.52 -14.29 -14.96
C ASP A 147 1.41 -15.17 -13.68
N LEU A 148 1.37 -14.55 -12.51
CA LEU A 148 1.35 -15.29 -11.24
C LEU A 148 -0.03 -15.83 -10.86
N GLY A 149 -1.09 -15.16 -11.30
CA GLY A 149 -2.46 -15.46 -10.91
C GLY A 149 -2.97 -14.65 -9.72
N PRO A 150 -4.28 -14.69 -9.45
CA PRO A 150 -5.00 -13.74 -8.59
C PRO A 150 -4.68 -13.84 -7.10
N ARG A 151 -3.99 -14.90 -6.65
CA ARG A 151 -3.68 -15.13 -5.22
C ARG A 151 -2.32 -14.59 -4.77
N ASN A 152 -1.55 -14.02 -5.70
CA ASN A 152 -0.21 -13.52 -5.43
C ASN A 152 -0.26 -12.00 -5.32
N VAL A 153 0.44 -11.45 -4.35
CA VAL A 153 0.35 -10.02 -4.04
C VAL A 153 1.74 -9.42 -3.86
N TYR A 154 1.90 -8.19 -4.32
CA TYR A 154 2.94 -7.31 -3.82
C TYR A 154 2.38 -6.57 -2.61
N VAL A 155 2.97 -6.79 -1.44
CA VAL A 155 2.57 -6.13 -0.19
C VAL A 155 3.54 -5.01 0.10
N PHE A 156 3.02 -3.81 0.34
CA PHE A 156 3.75 -2.71 0.96
C PHE A 156 3.24 -2.49 2.38
N ASP A 157 3.98 -3.04 3.35
CA ASP A 157 3.65 -2.90 4.76
C ASP A 157 4.09 -1.53 5.27
N CYS A 158 3.11 -0.76 5.70
CA CYS A 158 3.28 0.62 6.13
C CYS A 158 3.68 0.74 7.61
N TYR A 159 3.77 -0.36 8.35
CA TYR A 159 4.01 -0.36 9.79
C TYR A 159 5.51 -0.21 10.17
N TYR A 160 6.43 -0.53 9.25
CA TYR A 160 7.87 -0.50 9.51
C TYR A 160 8.52 0.88 9.39
N GLY A 161 9.69 1.03 10.03
CA GLY A 161 10.49 2.27 9.97
C GLY A 161 9.86 3.43 10.72
N HIS A 162 9.16 3.13 11.81
CA HIS A 162 8.45 4.10 12.66
C HIS A 162 7.33 4.88 11.96
N TRP A 163 6.81 4.40 10.83
CA TRP A 163 5.77 5.10 10.09
C TRP A 163 4.40 4.99 10.77
N LEU A 164 4.05 3.79 11.26
CA LEU A 164 2.91 3.46 12.15
C LEU A 164 1.66 4.28 11.82
N PRO A 165 1.09 4.14 10.60
CA PRO A 165 -0.03 4.96 10.19
C PRO A 165 -1.28 4.63 11.00
N SER A 166 -2.00 5.67 11.43
CA SER A 166 -3.33 5.55 12.07
C SER A 166 -4.45 6.16 11.23
N ALA A 167 -4.11 6.71 10.07
CA ALA A 167 -5.03 7.34 9.14
C ALA A 167 -4.52 7.23 7.70
N GLY A 168 -5.44 7.36 6.76
CA GLY A 168 -5.15 7.42 5.34
C GLY A 168 -6.24 8.12 4.58
N PHE A 169 -6.22 8.00 3.27
CA PHE A 169 -7.31 8.46 2.41
C PHE A 169 -7.36 7.66 1.11
N ALA A 170 -8.57 7.59 0.54
CA ALA A 170 -8.79 7.15 -0.83
C ALA A 170 -8.93 8.37 -1.75
N VAL A 171 -8.53 8.23 -3.01
CA VAL A 171 -8.62 9.25 -4.06
C VAL A 171 -9.38 8.67 -5.24
N ASP A 172 -10.26 9.46 -5.86
CA ASP A 172 -11.00 9.04 -7.05
C ASP A 172 -10.13 8.97 -8.31
N ALA A 173 -10.64 8.31 -9.36
CA ALA A 173 -9.96 8.17 -10.65
C ALA A 173 -9.64 9.50 -11.34
N ALA A 174 -10.35 10.58 -10.99
CA ALA A 174 -10.06 11.93 -11.47
C ALA A 174 -9.02 12.67 -10.61
N ALA A 175 -8.64 12.13 -9.44
CA ALA A 175 -7.81 12.80 -8.43
C ALA A 175 -8.32 14.20 -8.10
N GLN A 176 -9.64 14.32 -7.99
CA GLN A 176 -10.36 15.55 -7.65
C GLN A 176 -11.07 15.42 -6.31
N LYS A 177 -11.45 14.20 -5.92
CA LYS A 177 -12.13 13.90 -4.67
C LYS A 177 -11.32 12.93 -3.84
N HIS A 178 -11.46 13.07 -2.52
CA HIS A 178 -10.84 12.17 -1.56
C HIS A 178 -11.80 11.86 -0.41
N ALA A 179 -11.55 10.75 0.26
CA ALA A 179 -12.22 10.37 1.50
C ALA A 179 -11.18 9.96 2.54
N PHE A 180 -11.19 10.61 3.71
CA PHE A 180 -10.31 10.23 4.82
C PHE A 180 -10.75 8.90 5.43
N LEU A 181 -9.77 8.13 5.86
CA LEU A 181 -9.93 6.81 6.45
C LEU A 181 -9.31 6.81 7.84
N TYR A 182 -10.03 6.21 8.77
CA TYR A 182 -9.52 5.95 10.11
C TYR A 182 -8.96 4.53 10.14
N LEU A 183 -7.68 4.39 10.50
CA LEU A 183 -6.94 3.12 10.42
C LEU A 183 -6.45 2.64 11.80
N PRO A 184 -7.33 2.31 12.75
CA PRO A 184 -6.93 1.91 14.11
C PRO A 184 -6.31 0.51 14.21
N CYS A 185 -6.39 -0.31 13.15
CA CYS A 185 -5.97 -1.71 13.10
C CYS A 185 -6.64 -2.57 14.18
N TYR A 186 -7.94 -2.41 14.41
CA TYR A 186 -8.65 -3.27 15.37
C TYR A 186 -9.02 -4.65 14.82
N TYR A 187 -9.27 -4.74 13.52
CA TYR A 187 -9.74 -5.95 12.85
C TYR A 187 -9.02 -6.13 11.51
N ASP A 188 -9.03 -7.36 11.00
CA ASP A 188 -8.58 -7.64 9.64
C ASP A 188 -9.69 -7.26 8.64
N LYS A 189 -9.47 -6.19 7.86
CA LYS A 189 -10.50 -5.63 6.97
C LYS A 189 -9.88 -4.91 5.78
N PRO A 190 -10.41 -5.12 4.55
CA PRO A 190 -10.11 -4.26 3.43
C PRO A 190 -10.87 -2.95 3.60
N GLU A 191 -10.16 -1.83 3.67
CA GLU A 191 -10.75 -0.49 3.80
C GLU A 191 -11.09 0.11 2.45
N VAL A 192 -10.24 -0.11 1.46
CA VAL A 192 -10.44 0.37 0.10
C VAL A 192 -10.02 -0.72 -0.86
N THR A 193 -10.80 -0.90 -1.92
CA THR A 193 -10.43 -1.72 -3.07
C THR A 193 -10.53 -0.86 -4.33
N ILE A 194 -9.40 -0.71 -5.01
CA ILE A 194 -9.29 -0.16 -6.35
C ILE A 194 -9.33 -1.35 -7.30
N ASN A 195 -10.43 -1.47 -8.03
CA ASN A 195 -10.62 -2.48 -9.06
C ASN A 195 -10.86 -1.77 -10.39
N PRO A 196 -9.98 -1.90 -11.40
CA PRO A 196 -10.15 -1.27 -12.71
C PRO A 196 -11.35 -1.80 -13.50
N ALA A 197 -11.86 -2.99 -13.18
CA ALA A 197 -13.11 -3.49 -13.75
C ALA A 197 -14.35 -2.78 -13.16
N ALA A 198 -14.23 -2.09 -12.02
CA ALA A 198 -15.32 -1.30 -11.46
C ALA A 198 -15.49 -0.02 -12.28
N THR A 199 -16.58 0.06 -13.04
CA THR A 199 -16.89 1.23 -13.88
C THR A 199 -17.64 2.30 -13.08
N GLY A 200 -17.28 3.58 -13.24
CA GLY A 200 -18.05 4.70 -12.67
C GLY A 200 -17.25 5.96 -12.38
N ALA A 201 -17.88 7.12 -12.57
CA ALA A 201 -17.35 8.40 -12.11
C ALA A 201 -17.29 8.41 -10.57
N GLY A 202 -16.08 8.48 -10.00
CA GLY A 202 -15.86 8.43 -8.55
C GLY A 202 -15.31 7.10 -8.03
N ALA A 203 -15.05 6.10 -8.89
CA ALA A 203 -14.32 4.90 -8.49
C ALA A 203 -12.95 5.29 -7.90
N PRO A 204 -12.51 4.67 -6.79
CA PRO A 204 -11.20 4.95 -6.22
C PRO A 204 -10.12 4.49 -7.20
N ALA A 205 -9.09 5.31 -7.37
CA ALA A 205 -7.88 4.96 -8.11
C ALA A 205 -6.61 5.19 -7.27
N GLY A 206 -6.70 5.85 -6.11
CA GLY A 206 -5.55 6.03 -5.23
C GLY A 206 -5.86 5.67 -3.78
N VAL A 207 -4.86 5.17 -3.09
CA VAL A 207 -4.85 5.00 -1.63
C VAL A 207 -3.53 5.50 -1.10
N ALA A 208 -3.58 6.22 0.02
CA ALA A 208 -2.39 6.68 0.71
C ALA A 208 -2.60 6.63 2.22
N VAL A 209 -1.49 6.50 2.95
CA VAL A 209 -1.48 6.48 4.41
C VAL A 209 -0.57 7.57 4.94
N LEU A 210 -0.84 7.95 6.19
CA LEU A 210 -0.24 9.10 6.86
C LEU A 210 0.46 8.62 8.13
N SER A 211 1.65 9.14 8.40
CA SER A 211 2.26 8.88 9.70
C SER A 211 1.43 9.49 10.83
N ALA A 212 1.23 8.72 11.90
CA ALA A 212 0.60 9.22 13.13
C ALA A 212 1.45 10.28 13.84
N ALA A 213 2.78 10.26 13.65
CA ALA A 213 3.69 11.17 14.32
C ALA A 213 3.64 12.58 13.69
N PHE A 214 3.39 13.60 14.51
CA PHE A 214 3.26 15.00 14.04
C PHE A 214 4.51 15.55 13.35
N HIS A 215 5.70 15.08 13.73
CA HIS A 215 6.97 15.46 13.10
C HIS A 215 7.23 14.73 11.78
N LYS A 216 6.42 13.71 11.46
CA LYS A 216 6.55 12.94 10.22
C LYS A 216 5.51 13.41 9.24
N ARG A 217 6.00 14.09 8.21
CA ARG A 217 5.16 14.72 7.21
C ARG A 217 4.95 13.85 5.98
N ASP A 218 5.39 12.60 5.99
CA ASP A 218 5.26 11.76 4.81
C ASP A 218 3.85 11.20 4.66
N VAL A 219 3.25 11.51 3.53
CA VAL A 219 2.13 10.80 2.92
C VAL A 219 2.72 9.87 1.88
N ALA A 220 2.41 8.57 1.92
CA ALA A 220 2.82 7.67 0.85
C ALA A 220 1.71 6.68 0.48
N GLY A 221 1.68 6.30 -0.79
CA GLY A 221 0.58 5.51 -1.32
C GLY A 221 0.77 5.13 -2.78
N PHE A 222 -0.24 4.43 -3.29
CA PHE A 222 -0.28 3.99 -4.68
C PHE A 222 -1.45 4.64 -5.41
N PHE A 223 -1.22 4.97 -6.67
CA PHE A 223 -2.24 5.49 -7.59
C PHE A 223 -2.24 4.64 -8.87
N ALA A 224 -3.42 4.16 -9.26
CA ALA A 224 -3.66 3.42 -10.50
C ALA A 224 -3.66 4.40 -11.68
N ARG A 225 -2.74 4.18 -12.62
CA ARG A 225 -2.57 4.98 -13.82
C ARG A 225 -3.14 4.25 -15.01
N ASP A 226 -3.68 4.98 -15.98
CA ASP A 226 -4.22 4.44 -17.22
C ASP A 226 -5.04 3.16 -17.02
N MET A 227 -6.01 3.17 -16.10
CA MET A 227 -6.78 1.97 -15.74
C MET A 227 -7.47 1.29 -16.94
N ALA A 228 -7.73 2.05 -18.01
CA ALA A 228 -8.26 1.53 -19.27
C ALA A 228 -7.25 0.64 -20.04
N ASP A 229 -5.95 0.81 -19.81
CA ASP A 229 -4.88 0.03 -20.43
C ASP A 229 -4.56 -1.26 -19.65
N TRP A 230 -5.18 -1.45 -18.48
CA TRP A 230 -4.91 -2.63 -17.65
C TRP A 230 -5.48 -3.88 -18.33
N LYS A 231 -4.63 -4.89 -18.50
CA LYS A 231 -5.03 -6.22 -18.98
C LYS A 231 -5.20 -7.14 -17.78
N GLY A 232 -6.32 -7.87 -17.71
CA GLY A 232 -6.64 -8.72 -16.55
C GLY A 232 -7.04 -7.94 -15.29
N GLY A 233 -7.62 -6.75 -15.48
CA GLY A 233 -8.02 -5.86 -14.39
C GLY A 233 -9.06 -6.43 -13.42
N ASP A 234 -9.80 -7.48 -13.80
CA ASP A 234 -10.67 -8.24 -12.89
C ASP A 234 -9.90 -9.03 -11.83
N THR A 235 -8.62 -9.34 -12.09
CA THR A 235 -7.72 -10.06 -11.17
C THR A 235 -6.60 -9.18 -10.60
N MET A 236 -6.36 -8.00 -11.19
CA MET A 236 -5.37 -7.03 -10.74
C MET A 236 -6.05 -5.86 -10.06
N GLY A 237 -5.80 -5.68 -8.76
CA GLY A 237 -6.38 -4.60 -7.96
C GLY A 237 -5.39 -4.09 -6.93
N ILE A 238 -5.71 -2.94 -6.34
CA ILE A 238 -4.97 -2.37 -5.20
C ILE A 238 -5.91 -2.34 -4.01
N GLN A 239 -5.47 -2.82 -2.86
CA GLN A 239 -6.26 -2.85 -1.64
C GLN A 239 -5.50 -2.19 -0.50
N LEU A 240 -6.17 -1.30 0.23
CA LEU A 240 -5.69 -0.82 1.52
C LEU A 240 -6.31 -1.69 2.60
N TRP A 241 -5.47 -2.32 3.40
CA TRP A 241 -5.88 -3.22 4.46
C TRP A 241 -5.46 -2.68 5.83
N GLN A 242 -6.34 -2.91 6.79
CA GLN A 242 -5.95 -2.99 8.20
C GLN A 242 -5.88 -4.47 8.54
N ARG A 243 -4.77 -4.90 9.13
CA ARG A 243 -4.51 -6.28 9.51
C ARG A 243 -4.30 -6.33 11.02
N ARG A 244 -4.98 -7.23 11.71
CA ARG A 244 -4.64 -7.60 13.09
C ARG A 244 -5.19 -8.98 13.35
N GLN A 245 -4.36 -9.88 13.86
CA GLN A 245 -4.88 -11.14 14.41
C GLN A 245 -5.39 -10.90 15.81
N LEU A 246 -6.58 -11.37 16.13
CA LEU A 246 -7.07 -11.44 17.51
C LEU A 246 -7.22 -12.91 17.89
N PRO A 247 -6.92 -13.31 19.13
CA PRO A 247 -7.08 -14.70 19.53
C PRO A 247 -8.54 -15.14 19.36
N GLY A 248 -8.77 -16.22 18.60
CA GLY A 248 -10.11 -16.78 18.40
C GLY A 248 -10.95 -16.11 17.31
N ASP A 249 -10.44 -15.10 16.60
CA ASP A 249 -11.16 -14.45 15.50
C ASP A 249 -10.90 -15.15 14.15
N PRO A 250 -11.88 -15.89 13.59
CA PRO A 250 -11.70 -16.61 12.33
C PRO A 250 -11.49 -15.69 11.11
N SER A 251 -11.81 -14.40 11.21
CA SER A 251 -11.66 -13.44 10.10
C SER A 251 -10.22 -12.94 9.89
N SER A 252 -9.30 -13.26 10.81
CA SER A 252 -7.98 -12.64 10.90
C SER A 252 -6.79 -13.45 10.32
N ARG A 253 -7.08 -14.43 9.44
CA ARG A 253 -6.14 -15.48 9.01
C ARG A 253 -5.13 -15.09 7.92
N HIS A 254 -5.04 -13.82 7.53
CA HIS A 254 -4.22 -13.42 6.38
C HIS A 254 -2.71 -13.31 6.65
N PHE A 255 -2.27 -13.32 7.92
CA PHE A 255 -0.88 -13.02 8.32
C PHE A 255 0.12 -14.17 8.17
N LEU A 256 -0.31 -15.23 7.53
CA LEU A 256 0.41 -16.48 7.47
C LEU A 256 0.56 -16.78 5.97
N GLY A 257 1.73 -17.29 5.56
CA GLY A 257 2.06 -17.48 4.15
C GLY A 257 0.99 -18.25 3.38
N PRO A 258 0.95 -18.15 2.04
CA PRO A 258 -0.09 -18.75 1.21
C PRO A 258 -0.47 -20.21 1.57
N GLU A 259 0.50 -21.01 2.04
CA GLU A 259 0.39 -22.37 2.57
C GLU A 259 -0.38 -22.54 3.88
N THR A 260 -0.79 -21.46 4.54
CA THR A 260 -1.52 -21.49 5.82
C THR A 260 -2.98 -21.00 5.69
N LYS A 261 -3.33 -20.46 4.52
CA LYS A 261 -4.64 -19.87 4.21
C LYS A 261 -5.68 -20.91 3.77
N SER A 262 -5.32 -22.20 3.75
CA SER A 262 -6.24 -23.30 3.43
C SER A 262 -5.82 -24.59 4.13
N ASP A 263 -6.20 -24.79 5.40
CA ASP A 263 -6.16 -26.09 6.08
C ASP A 263 -4.78 -26.80 6.15
N SER A 264 -3.72 -26.14 5.71
CA SER A 264 -2.42 -26.75 5.46
C SER A 264 -1.33 -26.24 6.41
N THR A 265 -0.36 -27.12 6.60
CA THR A 265 0.86 -26.95 7.37
C THR A 265 1.77 -25.91 6.70
N PRO A 266 2.51 -25.08 7.48
CA PRO A 266 2.66 -25.14 8.93
C PRO A 266 1.49 -24.53 9.71
N ASN A 267 1.33 -24.99 10.95
CA ASN A 267 0.33 -24.47 11.87
C ASN A 267 0.50 -22.93 12.02
N PRO A 268 -0.57 -22.14 11.90
CA PRO A 268 -0.61 -20.71 12.23
C PRO A 268 0.18 -20.30 13.48
N ARG A 269 0.19 -21.17 14.50
CA ARG A 269 0.87 -20.94 15.79
C ARG A 269 2.39 -21.14 15.75
N THR A 270 2.90 -21.76 14.68
CA THR A 270 4.32 -22.12 14.53
C THR A 270 4.95 -21.49 13.29
N ALA A 271 4.20 -20.73 12.49
CA ALA A 271 4.73 -19.99 11.35
C ALA A 271 5.64 -18.83 11.83
N ASN A 272 6.66 -18.51 11.04
CA ASN A 272 7.47 -17.33 11.29
C ASN A 272 6.60 -16.08 11.10
N LEU A 273 6.55 -15.25 12.14
CA LEU A 273 5.77 -14.02 12.14
C LEU A 273 6.54 -12.90 11.41
N LEU A 274 5.84 -12.06 10.64
CA LEU A 274 6.43 -10.82 10.10
C LEU A 274 6.64 -9.78 11.23
N GLY A 275 5.80 -9.83 12.26
CA GLY A 275 5.85 -8.99 13.47
C GLY A 275 6.30 -9.74 14.73
N ARG A 276 6.29 -9.07 15.89
CA ARG A 276 6.63 -9.69 17.19
C ARG A 276 5.56 -10.64 17.68
N SER A 277 4.33 -10.46 17.21
CA SER A 277 3.20 -11.29 17.59
C SER A 277 2.17 -11.30 16.47
N LEU A 278 1.35 -12.34 16.43
CA LEU A 278 0.15 -12.38 15.58
C LEU A 278 -0.79 -11.19 15.89
N TYR A 279 -0.71 -10.62 17.09
CA TYR A 279 -1.61 -9.55 17.58
C TYR A 279 -1.18 -8.12 17.21
N GLU A 280 -0.08 -7.98 16.48
CA GLU A 280 0.41 -6.70 16.00
C GLU A 280 -0.50 -6.19 14.88
N GLY A 281 -0.91 -4.92 14.96
CA GLY A 281 -1.74 -4.30 13.95
C GLY A 281 -0.88 -3.77 12.82
N HIS A 282 -1.15 -4.12 11.57
CA HIS A 282 -0.43 -3.63 10.40
C HIS A 282 -1.40 -2.89 9.46
N VAL A 283 -0.89 -1.87 8.77
CA VAL A 283 -1.57 -1.29 7.62
C VAL A 283 -0.77 -1.67 6.39
N THR A 284 -1.40 -2.32 5.43
CA THR A 284 -0.74 -2.77 4.21
C THR A 284 -1.45 -2.18 3.00
N ILE A 285 -0.67 -1.83 1.97
CA ILE A 285 -1.21 -1.60 0.63
C ILE A 285 -0.80 -2.81 -0.21
N GLU A 286 -1.79 -3.55 -0.68
CA GLU A 286 -1.62 -4.84 -1.36
C GLU A 286 -2.02 -4.70 -2.82
N LEU A 287 -1.11 -5.09 -3.71
CA LEU A 287 -1.29 -5.03 -5.14
C LEU A 287 -1.41 -6.45 -5.67
N ASN A 288 -2.63 -6.89 -5.98
CA ASN A 288 -2.90 -8.22 -6.55
C ASN A 288 -2.21 -8.34 -7.91
N LEU A 289 -1.33 -9.32 -8.05
CA LEU A 289 -0.47 -9.46 -9.23
C LEU A 289 -1.22 -10.05 -10.43
N GLY A 290 -2.22 -10.91 -10.20
CA GLY A 290 -3.12 -11.38 -11.25
C GLY A 290 -2.41 -11.98 -12.47
N ILE A 291 -3.05 -11.87 -13.64
CA ILE A 291 -2.43 -12.16 -14.95
C ILE A 291 -2.69 -10.96 -15.86
N GLY A 292 -1.64 -10.34 -16.40
CA GLY A 292 -1.75 -9.26 -17.36
C GLY A 292 -0.78 -8.13 -17.08
N THR A 293 -1.19 -6.90 -17.40
CA THR A 293 -0.34 -5.72 -17.33
C THR A 293 -1.05 -4.58 -16.61
N ARG A 294 -0.32 -3.81 -15.81
CA ARG A 294 -0.85 -2.58 -15.20
C ARG A 294 0.19 -1.48 -15.09
N LYS A 295 -0.30 -0.24 -14.97
CA LYS A 295 0.51 0.93 -14.65
C LYS A 295 0.06 1.51 -13.31
N VAL A 296 0.99 1.71 -12.41
CA VAL A 296 0.75 2.35 -11.11
C VAL A 296 1.81 3.39 -10.83
N ALA A 297 1.55 4.29 -9.89
CA ALA A 297 2.55 5.20 -9.33
C ALA A 297 2.61 5.03 -7.83
N PHE A 298 3.81 4.88 -7.29
CA PHE A 298 4.07 5.06 -5.88
C PHE A 298 4.42 6.52 -5.63
N ILE A 299 3.61 7.20 -4.81
CA ILE A 299 3.72 8.63 -4.57
C ILE A 299 4.14 8.84 -3.12
N VAL A 300 5.10 9.74 -2.91
CA VAL A 300 5.45 10.28 -1.58
C VAL A 300 5.30 11.79 -1.63
N ALA A 301 4.57 12.35 -0.67
CA ALA A 301 4.28 13.78 -0.59
C ALA A 301 4.40 14.30 0.84
N ASP A 302 4.64 15.61 0.98
CA ASP A 302 4.52 16.29 2.27
C ASP A 302 3.02 16.44 2.63
N ARG A 303 2.69 16.04 3.86
CA ARG A 303 1.38 16.13 4.51
C ARG A 303 0.90 17.59 4.60
N GLY A 304 1.82 18.53 4.61
CA GLY A 304 1.53 19.94 4.86
C GLY A 304 1.06 20.19 6.29
N ALA A 305 0.67 21.44 6.56
CA ALA A 305 0.29 21.88 7.90
C ALA A 305 -1.21 21.72 8.21
N ALA A 306 -2.07 21.63 7.18
CA ALA A 306 -3.52 21.61 7.32
C ALA A 306 -4.10 20.29 6.83
N ARG A 307 -5.27 19.88 7.37
CA ARG A 307 -5.93 18.63 6.97
C ARG A 307 -6.19 18.57 5.46
N ASP A 308 -6.65 19.66 4.87
CA ASP A 308 -7.01 19.70 3.45
C ASP A 308 -5.79 19.73 2.52
N SER A 309 -4.61 20.14 3.02
CA SER A 309 -3.37 20.11 2.22
C SER A 309 -2.83 18.69 2.05
N ILE A 310 -3.22 17.77 2.94
CA ILE A 310 -2.73 16.39 2.97
C ILE A 310 -2.99 15.65 1.64
N PRO A 311 -4.24 15.51 1.17
CA PRO A 311 -4.51 14.85 -0.09
C PRO A 311 -4.15 15.74 -1.29
N ALA A 312 -4.10 17.07 -1.13
CA ALA A 312 -3.87 17.99 -2.24
C ALA A 312 -2.53 17.76 -2.95
N ALA A 313 -1.44 17.59 -2.17
CA ALA A 313 -0.12 17.33 -2.75
C ALA A 313 -0.08 15.98 -3.49
N PHE A 314 -0.64 14.92 -2.88
CA PHE A 314 -0.75 13.60 -3.49
C PHE A 314 -1.58 13.64 -4.78
N MET A 315 -2.75 14.27 -4.74
CA MET A 315 -3.65 14.40 -5.90
C MET A 315 -3.01 15.19 -7.03
N LYS A 316 -2.28 16.27 -6.72
CA LYS A 316 -1.52 17.04 -7.72
C LYS A 316 -0.48 16.16 -8.42
N ILE A 317 0.32 15.42 -7.65
CA ILE A 317 1.31 14.49 -8.20
C ILE A 317 0.61 13.41 -9.06
N ALA A 318 -0.51 12.86 -8.58
CA ALA A 318 -1.27 11.86 -9.32
C ALA A 318 -1.81 12.40 -10.66
N GLN A 319 -2.24 13.67 -10.72
CA GLN A 319 -2.68 14.31 -11.96
C GLN A 319 -1.52 14.55 -12.94
N GLU A 320 -0.35 14.95 -12.44
CA GLU A 320 0.85 15.20 -13.26
C GLU A 320 1.46 13.92 -13.84
N ASN A 321 1.14 12.77 -13.25
CA ASN A 321 1.69 11.47 -13.63
C ASN A 321 0.59 10.49 -14.09
N ARG A 322 -0.51 10.95 -14.67
CA ARG A 322 -1.43 10.06 -15.40
C ARG A 322 -0.74 9.55 -16.65
#